data_AF-A0AAX3YRD1-F1
#
_entry.id   AF-A0AAX3YRD1-F1
#
_cell.length_a   1.000
_cell.length_b   1.000
_cell.length_c   1.000
_cell.angle_alpha   90.00
_cell.angle_beta   90.00
_cell.angle_gamma   90.00
#
_symmetry.space_group_name_H-M   'P 1'
#
loop_
_entity.id
_entity.type
_entity.pdbx_description
1 polymer ?
#
loop_
_entity_poly.entity_id
_entity_poly.type
_entity_poly.pdbx_seq_one_letter_code
_entity_poly.pdbx_strand_id
1 'polypeptide(L)' 'MVDFERRWYRHRGGPADDIRTGFGLPATTFFRRLEDLLETDPPDTITQSEASEMLRVCRRRLWLNE' A
#
# COMPACT_ATOMS: atom_id res chain seq x y z
N MET A 1 -0.52 1.95 -7.76
CA MET A 1 -0.18 1.59 -6.36
C MET A 1 -1.29 0.78 -5.74
N VAL A 2 -2.54 1.27 -5.80
CA VAL A 2 -3.73 0.56 -5.29
C VAL A 2 -3.90 -0.83 -5.89
N ASP A 3 -3.81 -1.00 -7.21
CA ASP A 3 -3.96 -2.35 -7.82
C ASP A 3 -2.89 -3.33 -7.37
N PHE A 4 -1.65 -2.85 -7.20
CA PHE A 4 -0.58 -3.66 -6.67
C PHE A 4 -0.90 -4.08 -5.24
N GLU A 5 -1.20 -3.13 -4.36
CA GLU A 5 -1.51 -3.47 -2.98
C GLU A 5 -2.80 -4.30 -2.86
N ARG A 6 -3.79 -4.13 -3.74
CA ARG A 6 -5.02 -4.94 -3.75
C ARG A 6 -4.72 -6.42 -4.01
N ARG A 7 -3.66 -6.72 -4.77
CA ARG A 7 -3.18 -8.10 -4.96
C ARG A 7 -2.47 -8.65 -3.72
N TRP A 8 -1.91 -7.79 -2.87
CA TRP A 8 -0.98 -8.18 -1.81
C TRP A 8 -1.43 -7.88 -0.38
N TYR A 9 -2.50 -7.11 -0.15
CA TYR A 9 -2.88 -6.66 1.19
C TYR A 9 -3.18 -7.82 2.14
N ARG A 10 -3.75 -8.92 1.61
CA ARG A 10 -3.97 -10.18 2.36
C ARG A 10 -2.68 -10.90 2.75
N HIS A 11 -1.57 -10.55 2.12
CA HIS A 11 -0.23 -11.08 2.35
C HIS A 11 0.68 -10.09 3.11
N ARG A 12 0.11 -9.07 3.78
CA ARG A 12 0.84 -7.99 4.47
C ARG A 12 1.59 -7.03 3.53
N GLY A 13 1.07 -6.87 2.31
CA GLY A 13 1.61 -5.97 1.30
C GLY A 13 2.72 -6.59 0.47
N GLY A 14 2.98 -6.02 -0.70
CA GLY A 14 3.88 -6.63 -1.68
C GLY A 14 5.36 -6.64 -1.26
N PRO A 15 6.21 -7.50 -1.86
CA PRO A 15 7.63 -7.55 -1.56
C PRO A 15 8.32 -6.20 -1.84
N ALA A 16 9.29 -5.82 -0.99
CA ALA A 16 10.00 -4.55 -1.15
C ALA A 16 10.79 -4.48 -2.48
N ASP A 17 11.34 -5.60 -2.93
CA ASP A 17 12.06 -5.65 -4.21
C ASP A 17 11.13 -5.57 -5.43
N ASP A 18 9.93 -6.13 -5.34
CA ASP A 18 8.89 -5.96 -6.37
C ASP A 18 8.42 -4.51 -6.44
N ILE A 19 8.25 -3.86 -5.27
CA ILE A 19 7.91 -2.44 -5.20
C ILE A 19 9.03 -1.60 -5.84
N ARG A 20 10.29 -1.88 -5.49
CA ARG A 20 11.45 -1.18 -6.04
C ARG A 20 11.57 -1.36 -7.56
N THR A 21 11.37 -2.58 -8.04
CA THR A 21 11.46 -2.91 -9.48
C THR A 21 10.30 -2.32 -10.26
N GLY A 22 9.06 -2.44 -9.74
CA GLY A 22 7.86 -2.02 -10.43
C GLY A 22 7.58 -0.51 -10.37
N PHE A 23 7.96 0.16 -9.28
CA PHE A 23 7.67 1.58 -9.06
C PHE A 23 8.92 2.47 -9.00
N GLY A 24 10.13 1.92 -8.90
CA GLY A 24 11.37 2.69 -8.77
C GLY A 24 11.49 3.41 -7.43
N LEU A 25 10.76 2.97 -6.39
CA LEU A 25 10.67 3.62 -5.09
C LEU A 25 11.14 2.67 -3.97
N PRO A 26 11.71 3.19 -2.88
CA PRO A 26 11.79 2.46 -1.62
C PRO A 26 10.39 2.06 -1.13
N ALA A 27 10.28 0.91 -0.47
CA ALA A 27 9.01 0.39 0.05
C ALA A 27 8.32 1.38 1.01
N THR A 28 9.08 2.03 1.89
CA THR A 28 8.56 3.07 2.81
C THR A 28 7.95 4.26 2.06
N THR A 29 8.58 4.73 0.97
CA THR A 29 8.03 5.80 0.11
C THR A 29 6.75 5.35 -0.60
N PHE A 30 6.71 4.10 -1.08
CA PHE A 30 5.52 3.53 -1.68
C PHE A 30 4.35 3.48 -0.70
N PHE A 31 4.54 2.89 0.48
CA PHE A 31 3.48 2.76 1.48
C PHE A 31 3.02 4.10 2.03
N ARG A 32 3.91 5.10 2.14
CA ARG A 32 3.52 6.46 2.54
C ARG A 32 2.64 7.15 1.51
N ARG A 33 2.96 7.02 0.22
CA ARG A 33 2.14 7.58 -0.86
C ARG A 33 0.80 6.85 -0.99
N LEU A 34 0.81 5.54 -0.76
CA LEU A 34 -0.41 4.75 -0.77
C LEU A 34 -1.33 5.09 0.41
N GLU A 35 -0.77 5.27 1.61
CA GLU A 35 -1.52 5.73 2.78
C GLU A 35 -2.20 7.08 2.50
N ASP A 36 -1.43 8.07 2.04
CA ASP A 36 -1.95 9.42 1.71
C ASP A 36 -3.08 9.38 0.66
N LEU A 37 -2.92 8.56 -0.39
CA LEU A 37 -3.94 8.34 -1.41
C LEU A 37 -5.22 7.74 -0.82
N LEU A 38 -5.09 6.70 0.02
CA LEU A 38 -6.23 6.00 0.61
C LEU A 38 -6.97 6.84 1.67
N GLU A 39 -6.28 7.76 2.35
CA GLU A 39 -6.89 8.66 3.34
C GLU A 39 -7.56 9.88 2.71
N THR A 40 -7.00 10.41 1.62
CA THR A 40 -7.47 11.67 1.02
C THR A 40 -8.52 11.44 -0.07
N ASP A 41 -8.26 10.51 -0.99
CA ASP A 41 -9.08 10.28 -2.17
C ASP A 41 -8.99 8.80 -2.62
N PRO A 42 -9.60 7.88 -1.85
CA PRO A 42 -9.58 6.46 -2.21
C PRO A 42 -10.32 6.24 -3.54
N PRO A 43 -9.74 5.46 -4.48
CA PRO A 43 -10.40 5.23 -5.77
C PRO A 43 -11.74 4.51 -5.63
N ASP A 44 -12.73 4.87 -6.46
CA ASP A 44 -14.04 4.20 -6.51
C ASP A 44 -13.97 2.70 -6.90
N THR A 45 -12.81 2.23 -7.35
CA THR A 45 -12.58 0.83 -7.77
C THR A 45 -12.36 -0.13 -6.60
N ILE A 46 -12.21 0.38 -5.38
CA ILE A 46 -12.04 -0.39 -4.15
C ILE A 46 -13.15 -0.08 -3.15
N THR A 47 -13.55 -1.09 -2.38
CA THR A 47 -14.51 -0.91 -1.30
C THR A 47 -13.87 -0.21 -0.11
N GLN A 48 -14.69 0.43 0.74
CA GLN A 48 -14.21 1.04 1.99
C GLN A 48 -13.53 0.02 2.92
N SER A 49 -13.98 -1.25 2.90
CA SER A 49 -13.35 -2.34 3.64
C SER A 49 -11.97 -2.70 3.09
N GLU A 50 -11.81 -2.77 1.75
CA GLU A 50 -10.49 -2.98 1.13
C GLU A 50 -9.54 -1.83 1.48
N ALA A 51 -9.99 -0.58 1.34
CA ALA A 51 -9.19 0.60 1.70
C ALA A 51 -8.74 0.56 3.17
N SER A 52 -9.63 0.20 4.09
CA SER A 52 -9.33 0.08 5.52
C SER A 52 -8.27 -0.99 5.82
N GLU A 53 -8.34 -2.14 5.15
CA GLU A 53 -7.34 -3.20 5.31
C GLU A 53 -5.99 -2.82 4.71
N MET A 54 -5.99 -2.17 3.54
CA MET A 54 -4.76 -1.65 2.91
C MET A 54 -4.10 -0.58 3.78
N LEU A 55 -4.87 0.31 4.41
CA LEU A 55 -4.36 1.30 5.37
C LEU A 55 -3.69 0.63 6.59
N ARG A 56 -4.27 -0.46 7.11
CA ARG A 56 -3.65 -1.24 8.20
C ARG A 56 -2.30 -1.82 7.79
N VAL A 57 -2.18 -2.28 6.54
CA VAL A 57 -0.90 -2.76 6.00
C VAL A 57 0.11 -1.61 5.89
N CYS A 58 -0.28 -0.47 5.31
CA CYS A 58 0.59 0.70 5.16
C CYS A 58 1.15 1.14 6.51
N ARG A 59 0.28 1.35 7.51
CA ARG A 59 0.68 1.77 8.87
C ARG A 59 1.65 0.79 9.51
N ARG A 60 1.40 -0.52 9.36
CA ARG A 60 2.29 -1.56 9.89
C ARG A 60 3.67 -1.52 9.23
N ARG A 61 3.71 -1.45 7.90
CA ARG A 61 4.97 -1.40 7.12
C ARG A 61 5.79 -0.16 7.45
N LEU A 62 5.13 0.99 7.54
CA LEU A 62 5.78 2.24 7.93
C LEU A 62 6.32 2.20 9.37
N TRP A 63 5.62 1.55 10.30
CA TRP A 63 6.13 1.38 11.67
C TRP A 63 7.38 0.48 11.72
N LEU A 64 7.45 -0.54 10.86
CA LEU A 64 8.59 -1.46 10.77
C LEU A 64 9.73 -0.93 9.88
N ASN A 65 9.52 0.18 9.15
CA ASN A 65 10.41 0.70 8.10
C ASN A 65 10.67 -0.30 6.95
N GLU A 66 9.63 -1.07 6.57
CA GLU A 66 9.66 -2.11 5.53
C GLU A 66 8.81 -1.80 4.30
#